data_AF-A0AAX2ZF18-F1
#
_entry.id   AF-A0AAX2ZF18-F1
#
_cell.length_a   1.000
_cell.length_b   1.000
_cell.length_c   1.000
_cell.angle_alpha   90.00
_cell.angle_beta   90.00
_cell.angle_gamma   90.00
#
_symmetry.space_group_name_H-M   'P 1'
#
loop_
_entity.id
_entity.type
_entity.pdbx_description
1 polymer ?
#
loop_
_entity_poly.entity_id
_entity_poly.type
_entity_poly.pdbx_seq_one_letter_code
_entity_poly.pdbx_strand_id
1 'polypeptide(L)'
;MNRKEFLDILKDYLKKDFSEDEISDIIRDYEEYFVNGEIEGKSDLDTIAALGSPKLISRDLIKQIKEDESKSNQKEKIEDILIRYKRKIKESYFKCKDFFDEKLTPSLNNENSLSSKGVRLVLTLLSLVLIVPAFMVICFMASVAGMLSLSLIAFFTAIPLMISFSWSAPQIAFFFIFLSIAFIGFQILAWQIFIFIVKYMKKTYKIYNNWVKTRKIYINANESKKNINKGEYEGGRDDE
;
A
#
# COMPACT_ATOMS: atom_id res chain seq x y z
N MET A 1 -33.68 33.85 26.27
CA MET A 1 -32.74 33.67 25.15
C MET A 1 -33.51 33.01 24.03
N ASN A 2 -33.46 33.59 22.83
CA ASN A 2 -34.14 33.04 21.67
C ASN A 2 -33.15 32.26 20.77
N ARG A 3 -33.65 31.46 19.82
CA ARG A 3 -32.83 30.65 18.89
C ARG A 3 -31.68 31.44 18.26
N LYS A 4 -31.98 32.63 17.72
CA LYS A 4 -30.99 33.50 17.09
C LYS A 4 -29.89 33.97 18.04
N GLU A 5 -30.26 34.32 19.28
CA GLU A 5 -29.30 34.76 20.30
C GLU A 5 -28.39 33.60 20.73
N PHE A 6 -28.93 32.39 20.85
CA PHE A 6 -28.14 31.20 21.19
C PHE A 6 -27.09 30.89 20.13
N LEU A 7 -27.48 30.89 18.85
CA LEU A 7 -26.57 30.60 17.74
C LEU A 7 -25.49 31.69 17.57
N ASP A 8 -25.85 32.97 17.78
CA ASP A 8 -24.89 34.07 17.69
C ASP A 8 -23.84 33.99 18.82
N ILE A 9 -24.28 33.70 20.04
CA ILE A 9 -23.39 33.48 21.19
C ILE A 9 -22.48 32.27 20.95
N LEU A 10 -23.03 31.16 20.43
CA LEU A 10 -22.25 29.97 20.09
C LEU A 10 -21.20 30.28 19.02
N LYS A 11 -21.58 31.02 17.98
CA LYS A 11 -20.69 31.47 16.91
C LYS A 11 -19.52 32.28 17.46
N ASP A 12 -19.79 33.23 18.35
CA ASP A 12 -18.76 34.07 18.96
C ASP A 12 -17.77 33.29 19.83
N TYR A 13 -18.22 32.22 20.50
CA TYR A 13 -17.30 31.34 21.24
C TYR A 13 -16.45 30.47 20.31
N LEU A 14 -16.97 30.06 19.15
CA LEU A 14 -16.26 29.20 18.19
C LEU A 14 -15.24 29.96 17.32
N LYS A 15 -15.47 31.26 17.04
CA LYS A 15 -14.55 32.14 16.27
C LYS A 15 -13.09 32.15 16.74
N LYS A 16 -12.83 31.81 18.00
CA LYS A 16 -11.48 31.83 18.57
C LYS A 16 -10.64 30.62 18.19
N ASP A 17 -11.28 29.49 17.89
CA ASP A 17 -10.61 28.20 17.74
C ASP A 17 -10.90 27.50 16.40
N PHE A 18 -11.85 28.00 15.60
CA PHE A 18 -12.25 27.41 14.31
C PHE A 18 -12.16 28.41 13.15
N SER A 19 -12.04 27.88 11.92
CA SER A 19 -12.15 28.70 10.70
C SER A 19 -13.62 29.08 10.40
N GLU A 20 -13.84 30.14 9.62
CA GLU A 20 -15.20 30.62 9.30
C GLU A 20 -16.05 29.55 8.59
N ASP A 21 -15.42 28.69 7.77
CA ASP A 21 -16.12 27.59 7.07
C ASP A 21 -16.61 26.53 8.06
N GLU A 22 -15.75 26.10 8.99
CA GLU A 22 -16.10 25.11 10.03
C GLU A 22 -17.15 25.66 11.00
N ILE A 23 -17.06 26.94 11.35
CA ILE A 23 -18.05 27.61 12.18
C ILE A 23 -19.40 27.62 11.47
N SER A 24 -19.42 27.91 10.16
CA SER A 24 -20.67 27.90 9.39
C SER A 24 -21.31 26.51 9.35
N ASP A 25 -20.51 25.45 9.22
CA ASP A 25 -21.01 24.08 9.23
C ASP A 25 -21.57 23.70 10.61
N ILE A 26 -20.83 23.98 11.69
CA ILE A 26 -21.29 23.71 13.06
C ILE A 26 -22.60 24.47 13.36
N ILE A 27 -22.67 25.76 13.01
CA ILE A 27 -23.87 26.57 13.27
C ILE A 27 -25.07 26.06 12.47
N ARG A 28 -24.88 25.61 11.24
CA ARG A 28 -25.94 25.00 10.41
C ARG A 28 -26.51 23.75 11.07
N ASP A 29 -25.66 22.90 11.63
CA ASP A 29 -26.11 21.66 12.28
C ASP A 29 -26.96 21.95 13.53
N TYR A 30 -26.57 22.96 14.33
CA TYR A 30 -27.39 23.40 15.46
C TYR A 30 -28.67 24.09 15.01
N GLU A 31 -28.65 24.85 13.91
CA GLU A 31 -29.85 25.44 13.32
C GLU A 31 -30.84 24.36 12.87
N GLU A 32 -30.35 23.30 12.22
CA GLU A 32 -31.16 22.14 11.83
C GLU A 32 -31.76 21.45 13.06
N TYR A 33 -31.02 21.35 14.16
CA TYR A 33 -31.54 20.80 15.42
C TYR A 33 -32.71 21.63 15.98
N PHE A 34 -32.64 22.95 15.89
CA PHE A 34 -33.75 23.82 16.27
C PHE A 34 -34.96 23.66 15.36
N VAL A 35 -34.74 23.54 14.05
CA VAL A 35 -35.82 23.31 13.07
C VAL A 35 -36.51 21.97 13.33
N ASN A 36 -35.75 20.93 13.63
CA ASN A 36 -36.31 19.62 13.98
C ASN A 36 -37.11 19.66 15.29
N GLY A 37 -36.64 20.40 16.29
CA GLY A 37 -37.40 20.64 17.52
C GLY A 37 -38.73 21.36 17.28
N GLU A 38 -38.74 22.33 16.36
CA GLU A 38 -39.95 23.06 15.94
C GLU A 38 -40.95 22.12 15.21
N ILE A 39 -40.47 21.24 14.34
CA ILE A 39 -41.29 20.22 13.65
C ILE A 39 -41.90 19.22 14.64
N GLU A 40 -41.18 18.88 15.71
CA GLU A 40 -41.69 18.03 16.81
C GLU A 40 -42.63 18.78 17.78
N GLY A 41 -42.89 20.07 17.55
CA GLY A 41 -43.77 20.90 18.36
C GLY A 41 -43.17 21.40 19.68
N LYS A 42 -41.84 21.35 19.84
CA LYS A 42 -41.13 21.88 21.01
C LYS A 42 -40.85 23.37 20.84
N SER A 43 -40.87 24.13 21.93
CA SER A 43 -40.52 25.55 21.89
C SER A 43 -39.00 25.74 21.82
N ASP A 44 -38.55 26.88 21.27
CA ASP A 44 -37.13 27.23 21.23
C ASP A 44 -36.46 27.19 22.62
N LEU A 45 -37.21 27.55 23.68
CA LEU A 45 -36.72 27.50 25.05
C LEU A 45 -36.50 26.06 25.54
N ASP A 46 -37.39 25.13 25.19
CA ASP A 46 -37.26 23.72 25.54
C ASP A 46 -36.07 23.09 24.81
N THR A 47 -35.87 23.47 23.54
CA THR A 47 -34.72 23.03 22.73
C THR A 47 -33.41 23.59 23.28
N ILE A 48 -33.37 24.85 23.70
CA ILE A 48 -32.19 25.45 24.39
C ILE A 48 -31.90 24.72 25.71
N ALA A 49 -32.93 24.39 26.49
CA ALA A 49 -32.75 23.67 27.75
C ALA A 49 -32.18 22.25 27.53
N ALA A 50 -32.59 21.58 26.45
CA ALA A 50 -32.09 20.26 26.06
C ALA A 50 -30.63 20.31 25.56
N LEU A 51 -30.27 21.32 24.77
CA LEU A 51 -28.91 21.51 24.27
C LEU A 51 -27.93 21.98 25.36
N GLY A 52 -28.42 22.70 26.37
CA GLY A 52 -27.61 23.27 27.44
C GLY A 52 -27.00 24.61 27.06
N SER A 53 -25.89 25.00 27.70
CA SER A 53 -25.31 26.34 27.47
C SER A 53 -24.37 26.37 26.26
N PRO A 54 -24.42 27.41 25.40
CA PRO A 54 -23.60 27.50 24.18
C PRO A 54 -22.08 27.57 24.49
N LYS A 55 -21.73 28.08 25.68
CA LYS A 55 -20.35 28.12 26.18
C LYS A 55 -19.79 26.73 26.54
N LEU A 56 -20.63 25.84 27.07
CA LEU A 56 -20.20 24.47 27.38
C LEU A 56 -20.06 23.64 26.11
N ILE A 57 -21.00 23.80 25.18
CA ILE A 57 -20.99 23.15 23.87
C ILE A 57 -19.71 23.50 23.12
N SER A 58 -19.41 24.80 22.94
CA SER A 58 -18.19 25.24 22.26
C SER A 58 -16.92 24.68 22.92
N ARG A 59 -16.82 24.72 24.26
CA ARG A 59 -15.66 24.16 24.96
C ARG A 59 -15.49 22.66 24.73
N ASP A 60 -16.59 21.91 24.70
CA ASP A 60 -16.54 20.46 24.51
C ASP A 60 -16.16 20.11 23.07
N LEU A 61 -16.73 20.81 22.08
CA LEU A 61 -16.36 20.70 20.66
C LEU A 61 -14.86 20.98 20.44
N ILE A 62 -14.35 22.06 21.03
CA ILE A 62 -12.91 22.42 20.96
C ILE A 62 -12.05 21.30 21.56
N LYS A 63 -12.50 20.71 22.67
CA LYS A 63 -11.75 19.66 23.36
C LYS A 63 -11.74 18.35 22.56
N GLN A 64 -12.90 17.94 22.04
CA GLN A 64 -13.03 16.74 21.21
C GLN A 64 -12.15 16.85 19.96
N ILE A 65 -12.20 17.98 19.25
CA ILE A 65 -11.42 18.18 18.04
C ILE A 65 -9.91 18.25 18.33
N LYS A 66 -9.48 18.93 19.40
CA LYS A 66 -8.06 18.95 19.81
C LYS A 66 -7.55 17.57 20.26
N GLU A 67 -8.40 16.74 20.88
CA GLU A 67 -8.05 15.37 21.25
C GLU A 67 -7.96 14.45 20.03
N ASP A 68 -8.84 14.62 19.04
CA ASP A 68 -8.87 13.84 17.80
C ASP A 68 -7.75 14.22 16.81
N GLU A 69 -7.44 15.52 16.67
CA GLU A 69 -6.33 16.01 15.85
C GLU A 69 -4.96 15.48 16.31
N SER A 70 -4.81 15.21 17.61
CA SER A 70 -3.56 14.69 18.17
C SER A 70 -3.28 13.21 17.80
N LYS A 71 -4.32 12.46 17.38
CA LYS A 71 -4.22 11.03 17.06
C LYS A 71 -4.53 10.68 15.60
N SER A 72 -5.37 11.44 14.89
CA SER A 72 -5.74 11.12 13.49
C SER A 72 -4.77 11.69 12.45
N ASN A 73 -4.22 12.90 12.67
CA ASN A 73 -3.45 13.64 11.66
C ASN A 73 -2.20 12.91 11.13
N GLN A 74 -1.58 12.03 11.91
CA GLN A 74 -0.47 11.22 11.41
C GLN A 74 -0.94 9.96 10.67
N LYS A 75 -2.01 9.30 11.13
CA LYS A 75 -2.50 8.06 10.53
C LYS A 75 -3.23 8.31 9.21
N GLU A 76 -4.13 9.28 9.16
CA GLU A 76 -4.84 9.64 7.93
C GLU A 76 -3.88 10.16 6.87
N LYS A 77 -2.91 10.98 7.26
CA LYS A 77 -1.89 11.47 6.33
C LYS A 77 -1.02 10.34 5.76
N ILE A 78 -0.69 9.32 6.56
CA ILE A 78 0.04 8.13 6.09
C ILE A 78 -0.83 7.25 5.18
N GLU A 79 -2.11 7.05 5.52
CA GLU A 79 -3.05 6.29 4.70
C GLU A 79 -3.33 6.99 3.36
N ASP A 80 -3.51 8.30 3.34
CA ASP A 80 -3.69 9.09 2.13
C ASP A 80 -2.44 9.09 1.23
N ILE A 81 -1.24 9.11 1.83
CA ILE A 81 0.01 8.94 1.08
C ILE A 81 0.07 7.54 0.46
N LEU A 82 -0.30 6.49 1.20
CA LEU A 82 -0.37 5.11 0.69
C LEU A 82 -1.39 4.94 -0.43
N ILE A 83 -2.58 5.52 -0.28
CA ILE A 83 -3.66 5.48 -1.29
C ILE A 83 -3.22 6.24 -2.55
N ARG A 84 -2.63 7.44 -2.41
CA ARG A 84 -2.09 8.20 -3.55
C ARG A 84 -0.96 7.46 -4.26
N TYR A 85 -0.05 6.84 -3.52
CA TYR A 85 1.04 6.05 -4.09
C TYR A 85 0.52 4.82 -4.85
N LYS A 86 -0.43 4.08 -4.26
CA LYS A 86 -1.08 2.92 -4.89
C LYS A 86 -1.83 3.32 -6.16
N ARG A 87 -2.54 4.47 -6.14
CA ARG A 87 -3.23 5.00 -7.33
C ARG A 87 -2.26 5.39 -8.44
N LYS A 88 -1.17 6.10 -8.13
CA LYS A 88 -0.13 6.47 -9.12
C LYS A 88 0.55 5.26 -9.76
N ILE A 89 0.82 4.20 -8.98
CA ILE A 89 1.36 2.94 -9.53
C ILE A 89 0.34 2.27 -10.44
N LYS A 90 -0.94 2.22 -10.04
CA LYS A 90 -2.00 1.62 -10.85
C LYS A 90 -2.19 2.38 -12.17
N GLU A 91 -2.21 3.70 -12.14
CA GLU A 91 -2.29 4.56 -13.33
C GLU A 91 -1.06 4.38 -14.23
N SER A 92 0.15 4.29 -13.67
CA SER A 92 1.38 4.05 -14.45
C SER A 92 1.39 2.65 -15.08
N TYR A 93 0.94 1.63 -14.37
CA TYR A 93 0.82 0.28 -14.90
C TYR A 93 -0.21 0.21 -16.04
N PHE A 94 -1.37 0.84 -15.86
CA PHE A 94 -2.42 0.84 -16.88
C PHE A 94 -2.02 1.61 -18.13
N LYS A 95 -1.42 2.81 -17.97
CA LYS A 95 -0.85 3.55 -19.09
C LYS A 95 0.21 2.74 -19.83
N CYS A 96 1.13 2.11 -19.10
CA CYS A 96 2.16 1.29 -19.69
C CYS A 96 1.55 0.09 -20.45
N LYS A 97 0.52 -0.55 -19.87
CA LYS A 97 -0.23 -1.65 -20.50
C LYS A 97 -0.91 -1.18 -21.79
N ASP A 98 -1.62 -0.07 -21.78
CA ASP A 98 -2.31 0.45 -22.97
C ASP A 98 -1.31 0.86 -24.06
N PHE A 99 -0.19 1.50 -23.69
CA PHE A 99 0.91 1.78 -24.62
C PHE A 99 1.52 0.52 -25.22
N PHE A 100 1.67 -0.54 -24.42
CA PHE A 100 2.18 -1.83 -24.88
C PHE A 100 1.16 -2.57 -25.75
N ASP A 101 -0.12 -2.60 -25.38
CA ASP A 101 -1.19 -3.22 -26.17
C ASP A 101 -1.38 -2.47 -27.50
N GLU A 102 -1.25 -1.14 -27.53
CA GLU A 102 -1.32 -0.32 -28.76
C GLU A 102 -0.11 -0.55 -29.68
N LYS A 103 1.12 -0.64 -29.14
CA LYS A 103 2.34 -0.83 -29.96
C LYS A 103 2.72 -2.27 -30.28
N LEU A 104 2.30 -3.25 -29.48
CA LEU A 104 2.68 -4.67 -29.66
C LEU A 104 1.61 -5.48 -30.41
N THR A 105 0.44 -4.89 -30.72
CA THR A 105 -0.64 -5.55 -31.45
C THR A 105 -0.94 -4.99 -32.85
N PRO A 106 0.03 -4.56 -33.70
CA PRO A 106 -0.26 -4.38 -35.12
C PRO A 106 -0.32 -5.77 -35.77
N SER A 107 -1.54 -6.32 -35.90
CA SER A 107 -1.96 -7.42 -36.77
C SER A 107 -0.93 -8.55 -37.03
N LEU A 108 -1.01 -9.61 -36.21
CA LEU A 108 -0.47 -10.95 -36.48
C LEU A 108 -1.21 -11.65 -37.65
N ASN A 109 -1.37 -11.02 -38.82
CA ASN A 109 -2.06 -11.66 -39.96
C ASN A 109 -1.45 -11.37 -41.34
N ASN A 110 -0.17 -11.00 -41.44
CA ASN A 110 0.49 -10.95 -42.75
C ASN A 110 1.89 -11.59 -42.67
N GLU A 111 1.95 -12.86 -43.10
CA GLU A 111 3.11 -13.74 -43.02
C GLU A 111 4.35 -13.27 -43.80
N ASN A 112 4.27 -12.26 -44.67
CA ASN A 112 5.35 -11.97 -45.62
C ASN A 112 5.97 -10.55 -45.57
N SER A 113 5.90 -9.83 -44.44
CA SER A 113 6.65 -8.57 -44.29
C SER A 113 7.78 -8.67 -43.27
N LEU A 114 8.92 -8.06 -43.61
CA LEU A 114 10.16 -7.94 -42.80
C LEU A 114 9.91 -7.43 -41.36
N SER A 115 8.74 -6.82 -41.13
CA SER A 115 8.19 -6.39 -39.84
C SER A 115 7.97 -7.53 -38.84
N SER A 116 7.58 -8.74 -39.28
CA SER A 116 7.26 -9.87 -38.37
C SER A 116 8.47 -10.41 -37.60
N LYS A 117 9.67 -10.32 -38.18
CA LYS A 117 10.95 -10.68 -37.53
C LYS A 117 11.37 -9.63 -36.49
N GLY A 118 11.18 -8.35 -36.81
CA GLY A 118 11.44 -7.23 -35.89
C GLY A 118 10.53 -7.29 -34.66
N VAL A 119 9.23 -7.55 -34.86
CA VAL A 119 8.27 -7.72 -33.76
C VAL A 119 8.63 -8.90 -32.86
N ARG A 120 9.04 -10.06 -33.43
CA ARG A 120 9.53 -11.20 -32.65
C ARG A 120 10.80 -10.88 -31.85
N LEU A 121 11.72 -10.10 -32.43
CA LEU A 121 12.95 -9.67 -31.76
C LEU A 121 12.68 -8.67 -30.63
N VAL A 122 11.74 -7.75 -30.82
CA VAL A 122 11.27 -6.82 -29.78
C VAL A 122 10.56 -7.59 -28.65
N LEU A 123 9.72 -8.57 -28.97
CA LEU A 123 9.06 -9.42 -27.95
C LEU A 123 10.06 -10.25 -27.15
N THR A 124 11.07 -10.82 -27.81
CA THR A 124 12.13 -11.59 -27.12
C THR A 124 13.02 -10.67 -26.27
N LEU A 125 13.35 -9.47 -26.74
CA LEU A 125 14.05 -8.46 -25.93
C LEU A 125 13.21 -8.01 -24.73
N LEU A 126 11.91 -7.79 -24.90
CA LEU A 126 10.99 -7.43 -23.81
C LEU A 126 10.89 -8.54 -22.77
N SER A 127 10.81 -9.80 -23.22
CA SER A 127 10.84 -10.96 -22.33
C SER A 127 12.18 -11.07 -21.58
N LEU A 128 13.30 -10.80 -22.25
CA LEU A 128 14.63 -10.80 -21.63
C LEU A 128 14.73 -9.71 -20.56
N VAL A 129 14.26 -8.50 -20.86
CA VAL A 129 14.18 -7.35 -19.92
C VAL A 129 13.33 -7.67 -18.69
N LEU A 130 12.35 -8.58 -18.79
CA LEU A 130 11.56 -9.01 -17.63
C LEU A 130 12.26 -10.11 -16.81
N ILE A 131 13.00 -11.01 -17.45
CA ILE A 131 13.70 -12.13 -16.81
C ILE A 131 14.95 -11.66 -16.07
N VAL A 132 15.69 -10.72 -16.63
CA VAL A 132 16.93 -10.15 -16.05
C VAL A 132 16.72 -9.59 -14.63
N PRO A 133 15.73 -8.72 -14.35
CA PRO A 133 15.51 -8.21 -13.00
C PRO A 133 15.04 -9.30 -12.04
N ALA A 134 14.23 -10.27 -12.51
CA ALA A 134 13.83 -11.40 -11.67
C ALA A 134 15.04 -12.26 -11.26
N PHE A 135 15.96 -12.50 -12.19
CA PHE A 135 17.22 -13.20 -11.92
C PHE A 135 18.15 -12.39 -11.01
N MET A 136 18.26 -11.08 -11.23
CA MET A 136 19.02 -10.18 -10.34
C MET A 136 18.52 -10.26 -8.90
N VAL A 137 17.21 -10.28 -8.67
CA VAL A 137 16.65 -10.39 -7.31
C VAL A 137 17.07 -11.69 -6.64
N ILE A 138 17.12 -12.80 -7.38
CA ILE A 138 17.58 -14.10 -6.85
C ILE A 138 19.08 -14.05 -6.52
N CYS A 139 19.91 -13.52 -7.42
CA CYS A 139 21.34 -13.36 -7.18
C CYS A 139 21.63 -12.43 -6.00
N PHE A 140 20.88 -11.34 -5.86
CA PHE A 140 20.99 -10.41 -4.74
C PHE A 140 20.70 -11.11 -3.42
N MET A 141 19.64 -11.92 -3.36
CA MET A 141 19.31 -12.72 -2.17
C MET A 141 20.41 -13.70 -1.80
N ALA A 142 20.99 -14.40 -2.79
CA ALA A 142 22.11 -15.30 -2.57
C ALA A 142 23.36 -14.55 -2.07
N SER A 143 23.63 -13.35 -2.62
CA SER A 143 24.73 -12.49 -2.18
C SER A 143 24.55 -12.03 -0.73
N VAL A 144 23.34 -11.63 -0.34
CA VAL A 144 23.03 -11.22 1.04
C VAL A 144 23.23 -12.39 2.01
N ALA A 145 22.75 -13.58 1.66
CA ALA A 145 22.97 -14.79 2.46
C ALA A 145 24.47 -15.12 2.60
N GLY A 146 25.23 -15.02 1.51
CA GLY A 146 26.67 -15.22 1.49
C GLY A 146 27.41 -14.21 2.38
N MET A 147 27.05 -12.93 2.30
CA MET A 147 27.63 -11.86 3.11
C MET A 147 27.37 -12.05 4.61
N LEU A 148 26.15 -12.44 4.99
CA LEU A 148 25.82 -12.78 6.39
C LEU A 148 26.61 -13.99 6.88
N SER A 149 26.79 -15.00 6.03
CA SER A 149 27.57 -16.19 6.39
C SER A 149 29.05 -15.85 6.57
N LEU A 150 29.61 -15.05 5.66
CA LEU A 150 31.00 -14.61 5.70
C LEU A 150 31.27 -13.69 6.89
N SER A 151 30.34 -12.80 7.26
CA SER A 151 30.50 -11.93 8.43
C SER A 151 30.60 -12.74 9.73
N LEU A 152 29.87 -13.85 9.84
CA LEU A 152 29.95 -14.76 10.99
C LEU A 152 31.33 -15.43 11.07
N ILE A 153 31.84 -15.93 9.93
CA ILE A 153 33.15 -16.57 9.85
C ILE A 153 34.24 -15.56 10.21
N ALA A 154 34.19 -14.35 9.65
CA ALA A 154 35.14 -13.28 9.96
C ALA A 154 35.14 -12.95 11.46
N PHE A 155 33.96 -12.92 12.09
CA PHE A 155 33.84 -12.72 13.54
C PHE A 155 34.56 -13.82 14.32
N PHE A 156 34.36 -15.10 14.00
CA PHE A 156 35.08 -16.20 14.64
C PHE A 156 36.61 -16.10 14.46
N THR A 157 37.08 -15.69 13.28
CA THR A 157 38.52 -15.49 13.04
C THR A 157 39.10 -14.31 13.81
N ALA A 158 38.28 -13.32 14.18
CA ALA A 158 38.71 -12.14 14.94
C ALA A 158 38.81 -12.40 16.46
N ILE A 159 38.12 -13.43 16.99
CA ILE A 159 38.09 -13.73 18.44
C ILE A 159 39.51 -13.87 19.05
N PRO A 160 40.45 -14.65 18.48
CA PRO A 160 41.79 -14.78 19.05
C PRO A 160 42.53 -13.45 19.11
N LEU A 161 42.39 -12.61 18.08
CA LEU A 161 43.00 -11.29 18.02
C LEU A 161 42.42 -10.36 19.10
N MET A 162 41.10 -10.42 19.33
CA MET A 162 40.43 -9.67 20.40
C MET A 162 40.89 -10.10 21.80
N ILE A 163 41.13 -11.40 22.00
CA ILE A 163 41.66 -11.95 23.25
C ILE A 163 43.10 -11.47 23.48
N SER A 164 43.97 -11.58 22.47
CA SER A 164 45.35 -11.09 22.55
C SER A 164 45.43 -9.59 22.86
N PHE A 165 44.55 -8.78 22.25
CA PHE A 165 44.50 -7.35 22.49
C PHE A 165 43.97 -7.01 23.90
N SER A 166 43.02 -7.80 24.42
CA SER A 166 42.49 -7.66 25.78
C SER A 166 43.51 -7.98 26.87
N TRP A 167 44.47 -8.89 26.62
CA TRP A 167 45.59 -9.13 27.54
C TRP A 167 46.58 -7.95 27.58
N SER A 168 46.76 -7.23 26.47
CA SER A 168 47.65 -6.07 26.41
C SER A 168 47.04 -4.81 27.02
N ALA A 169 45.73 -4.62 26.88
CA ALA A 169 44.99 -3.47 27.40
C ALA A 169 43.69 -3.96 28.06
N PRO A 170 43.68 -4.22 29.37
CA PRO A 170 42.51 -4.78 30.04
C PRO A 170 41.32 -3.80 30.10
N GLN A 171 41.55 -2.48 29.98
CA GLN A 171 40.46 -1.50 30.04
C GLN A 171 39.45 -1.64 28.88
N ILE A 172 39.88 -2.16 27.73
CA ILE A 172 39.05 -2.31 26.52
C ILE A 172 38.35 -3.68 26.43
N ALA A 173 38.64 -4.62 27.33
CA ALA A 173 38.07 -5.97 27.28
C ALA A 173 36.53 -5.95 27.38
N PHE A 174 35.98 -5.11 28.27
CA PHE A 174 34.53 -4.96 28.42
C PHE A 174 33.84 -4.42 27.15
N PHE A 175 34.52 -3.54 26.41
CA PHE A 175 34.01 -3.02 25.16
C PHE A 175 33.87 -4.12 24.11
N PHE A 176 34.85 -5.01 23.99
CA PHE A 176 34.78 -6.14 23.06
C PHE A 176 33.69 -7.17 23.40
N ILE A 177 33.43 -7.40 24.70
CA ILE A 177 32.33 -8.25 25.14
C ILE A 177 30.99 -7.64 24.71
N PHE A 178 30.79 -6.34 24.96
CA PHE A 178 29.57 -5.65 24.56
C PHE A 178 29.38 -5.64 23.04
N LEU A 179 30.46 -5.37 22.29
CA LEU A 179 30.45 -5.38 20.83
C LEU A 179 30.11 -6.76 20.26
N SER A 180 30.63 -7.82 20.88
CA SER A 180 30.34 -9.21 20.50
C SER A 180 28.86 -9.55 20.72
N ILE A 181 28.32 -9.21 21.89
CA ILE A 181 26.90 -9.43 22.20
C ILE A 181 26.00 -8.67 21.21
N ALA A 182 26.33 -7.40 20.94
CA ALA A 182 25.60 -6.58 19.97
C ALA A 182 25.67 -7.17 18.55
N PHE A 183 26.85 -7.65 18.13
CA PHE A 183 27.03 -8.29 16.82
C PHE A 183 26.20 -9.56 16.67
N ILE A 184 26.23 -10.46 17.67
CA ILE A 184 25.38 -11.67 17.67
C ILE A 184 23.90 -11.28 17.61
N GLY A 185 23.47 -10.29 18.40
CA GLY A 185 22.09 -9.80 18.39
C GLY A 185 21.65 -9.28 17.02
N PHE A 186 22.48 -8.45 16.38
CA PHE A 186 22.22 -7.94 15.03
C PHE A 186 22.16 -9.07 13.99
N GLN A 187 23.06 -10.05 14.09
CA GLN A 187 23.12 -11.18 13.18
C GLN A 187 21.86 -12.05 13.27
N ILE A 188 21.33 -12.30 14.47
CA ILE A 188 20.07 -13.02 14.69
C ILE A 188 18.90 -12.26 14.05
N LEU A 189 18.81 -10.94 14.29
CA LEU A 189 17.77 -10.10 13.69
C LEU A 189 17.85 -10.10 12.15
N ALA A 190 19.05 -10.00 11.59
CA ALA A 190 19.29 -10.05 10.15
C ALA A 190 18.82 -11.38 9.54
N TRP A 191 19.13 -12.51 10.19
CA TRP A 191 18.65 -13.83 9.75
C TRP A 191 17.13 -13.96 9.83
N GLN A 192 16.49 -13.41 10.88
CA GLN A 192 15.04 -13.42 11.02
C GLN A 192 14.35 -12.63 9.90
N ILE A 193 14.88 -11.44 9.57
CA ILE A 193 14.40 -10.63 8.44
C ILE A 193 14.60 -11.37 7.11
N PHE A 194 15.77 -12.00 6.92
CA PHE A 194 16.06 -12.76 5.72
C PHE A 194 15.07 -13.93 5.51
N ILE A 195 14.80 -14.72 6.54
CA ILE A 195 13.83 -15.82 6.49
C ILE A 195 12.42 -15.28 6.18
N PHE A 196 12.03 -14.15 6.77
CA PHE A 196 10.75 -13.52 6.50
C PHE A 196 10.61 -13.13 5.02
N ILE A 197 11.64 -12.52 4.44
CA ILE A 197 11.68 -12.16 3.01
C ILE A 197 11.58 -13.40 2.13
N VAL A 198 12.34 -14.46 2.41
CA VAL A 198 12.28 -15.72 1.65
C VAL A 198 10.88 -16.33 1.70
N LYS A 199 10.24 -16.35 2.88
CA LYS A 199 8.87 -16.84 3.05
C LYS A 199 7.86 -16.01 2.25
N TYR A 200 8.02 -14.69 2.25
CA TYR A 200 7.20 -13.77 1.46
C TYR A 200 7.33 -14.06 -0.05
N MET A 201 8.56 -14.23 -0.55
CA MET A 201 8.84 -14.57 -1.94
C MET A 201 8.26 -15.93 -2.34
N LYS A 202 8.33 -16.94 -1.46
CA LYS A 202 7.70 -18.25 -1.71
C LYS A 202 6.18 -18.14 -1.82
N LYS A 203 5.55 -17.28 -1.01
CA LYS A 203 4.10 -17.03 -1.05
C LYS A 203 3.70 -16.38 -2.38
N THR A 204 4.39 -15.34 -2.81
CA THR A 204 4.11 -14.67 -4.09
C THR A 204 4.35 -15.60 -5.27
N TYR A 205 5.42 -16.40 -5.26
CA TYR A 205 5.68 -17.41 -6.28
C TYR A 205 4.57 -18.47 -6.37
N LYS A 206 4.06 -18.96 -5.23
CA LYS A 206 2.95 -19.93 -5.22
C LYS A 206 1.67 -19.32 -5.80
N ILE A 207 1.35 -18.08 -5.44
CA ILE A 207 0.20 -17.35 -5.98
C ILE A 207 0.34 -17.19 -7.50
N TYR A 208 1.52 -16.77 -7.97
CA TYR A 208 1.81 -16.64 -9.39
C TYR A 208 1.64 -17.96 -10.15
N ASN A 209 2.23 -19.05 -9.65
CA ASN A 209 2.13 -20.35 -10.30
C ASN A 209 0.68 -20.89 -10.34
N ASN A 210 -0.08 -20.70 -9.26
CA ASN A 210 -1.50 -21.04 -9.24
C ASN A 210 -2.27 -20.22 -10.29
N TRP A 211 -2.04 -18.90 -10.35
CA TRP A 211 -2.68 -18.03 -11.33
C TRP A 211 -2.36 -18.45 -12.77
N VAL A 212 -1.09 -18.78 -13.07
CA VAL A 212 -0.69 -19.26 -14.41
C VAL A 212 -1.38 -20.57 -14.76
N LYS A 213 -1.45 -21.54 -13.83
CA LYS A 213 -2.17 -22.80 -14.05
C LYS A 213 -3.64 -22.58 -14.33
N THR A 214 -4.30 -21.77 -13.51
CA THR A 214 -5.72 -21.42 -13.69
C THR A 214 -5.96 -20.72 -15.03
N ARG A 215 -5.10 -19.78 -15.43
CA ARG A 215 -5.21 -19.09 -16.73
C ARG A 215 -5.08 -20.05 -17.92
N LYS A 216 -4.16 -21.02 -17.87
CA LYS A 216 -4.02 -22.04 -18.93
C LYS A 216 -5.30 -22.87 -19.11
N ILE A 217 -5.99 -23.21 -18.01
CA ILE A 217 -7.25 -23.95 -18.07
C ILE A 217 -8.33 -23.15 -18.81
N TYR A 218 -8.46 -21.85 -18.52
CA TYR A 218 -9.44 -20.99 -19.22
C TYR A 218 -9.13 -20.79 -20.71
N ILE A 219 -7.85 -20.66 -21.07
CA ILE A 219 -7.44 -20.55 -22.48
C ILE A 219 -7.79 -21.85 -23.23
N ASN A 220 -7.46 -23.02 -22.66
CA ASN A 220 -7.73 -24.31 -23.27
C ASN A 220 -9.24 -24.60 -23.40
N ALA A 221 -10.04 -24.20 -22.40
CA ALA A 221 -11.49 -24.34 -22.43
C ALA A 221 -12.16 -23.41 -23.46
N ASN A 222 -11.59 -22.23 -23.70
CA ASN A 222 -12.07 -21.33 -24.75
C ASN A 222 -11.71 -21.83 -26.15
N GLU A 223 -10.52 -22.40 -26.30
CA GLU A 223 -10.06 -23.00 -27.56
C GLU A 223 -10.87 -24.25 -27.93
N SER A 224 -11.22 -25.10 -26.96
CA SER A 224 -12.13 -26.23 -27.20
C SER A 224 -13.54 -25.78 -27.60
N LYS A 225 -14.11 -24.76 -26.95
CA LYS A 225 -15.39 -24.16 -27.35
C LYS A 225 -15.35 -23.56 -28.76
N LYS A 226 -14.23 -22.94 -29.15
CA LYS A 226 -14.05 -22.38 -30.49
C LYS A 226 -13.98 -23.48 -31.55
N ASN A 227 -13.31 -24.60 -31.25
CA ASN A 227 -13.21 -25.74 -32.14
C ASN A 227 -14.54 -26.49 -32.28
N ILE A 228 -15.33 -26.61 -31.21
CA ILE A 228 -16.68 -27.20 -31.25
C ILE A 228 -17.63 -26.35 -32.12
N ASN A 229 -17.69 -25.03 -31.88
CA ASN A 229 -18.50 -24.13 -32.71
C ASN A 229 -18.07 -24.18 -34.18
N LYS A 230 -16.75 -24.21 -34.47
CA LYS A 230 -16.26 -24.28 -35.85
C LYS A 230 -16.65 -25.59 -36.55
N GLY A 231 -16.68 -26.72 -35.82
CA GLY A 231 -17.17 -28.00 -36.33
C GLY A 231 -18.67 -28.01 -36.62
N GLU A 232 -19.49 -27.33 -35.81
CA GLU A 232 -20.94 -27.18 -36.08
C GLU A 232 -21.23 -26.31 -37.33
N TYR A 233 -20.41 -25.29 -37.60
CA TYR A 233 -20.57 -24.46 -38.80
C TYR A 233 -20.06 -25.12 -40.09
N GLU A 234 -19.13 -26.08 -40.01
CA GLU A 234 -18.63 -26.84 -41.15
C GLU A 234 -19.46 -28.11 -41.41
N GLY A 235 -20.11 -28.70 -40.40
CA GLY A 235 -21.00 -29.85 -40.55
C GLY A 235 -22.44 -29.54 -40.95
N GLY A 236 -22.85 -28.27 -41.00
CA GLY A 236 -24.20 -27.84 -41.36
C GLY A 236 -24.35 -27.36 -42.81
N ARG A 237 -23.40 -27.66 -43.70
CA ARG A 237 -23.39 -27.16 -45.08
C ARG A 237 -23.42 -28.26 -46.15
N ASP A 238 -23.57 -29.52 -45.74
CA ASP A 238 -23.57 -30.69 -46.64
C ASP A 238 -24.96 -31.35 -46.80
N ASP A 239 -26.01 -30.72 -46.23
CA ASP A 239 -27.39 -31.23 -46.21
C ASP A 239 -28.39 -30.25 -46.90
N GLU A 240 -28.10 -29.77 -48.11
CA GLU A 240 -29.10 -29.16 -49.02
C GLU A 240 -28.87 -29.58 -50.48
#